data_AF-A0A2T5NPC9-F1
#
_entry.id   AF-A0A2T5NPC9-F1
#
_cell.length_a   1.000
_cell.length_b   1.000
_cell.length_c   1.000
_cell.angle_alpha   90.00
_cell.angle_beta   90.00
_cell.angle_gamma   90.00
#
_symmetry.space_group_name_H-M   'P 1'
#
loop_
_entity.id
_entity.type
_entity.pdbx_description
1 polymer ?
#
loop_
_entity_poly.entity_id
_entity_poly.type
_entity_poly.pdbx_seq_one_letter_code
_entity_poly.pdbx_strand_id
1 'polypeptide(L)' 'MSDFFDRASELETEFREQAIARHYQQFDQTGYSHCEDCGDPIPSARRAIMPSCTRCVICQQLAEG' A
#
# COMPACT_ATOMS: atom_id res chain seq x y z
N MET A 1 37.75 16.64 6.34
CA MET A 1 37.46 15.20 6.58
C MET A 1 36.06 14.97 7.16
N SER A 2 35.12 15.92 7.11
CA SER A 2 33.70 15.68 7.41
C SER A 2 32.83 15.64 6.15
N ASP A 3 33.15 16.46 5.12
CA ASP A 3 32.44 16.53 3.83
C ASP A 3 32.03 15.20 3.17
N PHE A 4 32.87 14.16 3.26
CA PHE A 4 32.56 12.86 2.64
C PHE A 4 31.57 12.02 3.46
N PHE A 5 31.67 12.09 4.79
CA PHE A 5 30.76 11.37 5.69
C PHE A 5 29.42 12.09 5.81
N ASP A 6 29.43 13.43 5.82
CA ASP A 6 28.22 14.25 5.78
C ASP A 6 27.44 13.97 4.50
N ARG A 7 28.11 14.00 3.34
CA ARG A 7 27.49 13.71 2.03
C ARG A 7 26.99 12.27 1.89
N ALA A 8 27.68 11.30 2.48
CA ALA A 8 27.21 9.91 2.48
C ALA A 8 25.90 9.76 3.29
N SER A 9 25.80 10.47 4.42
CA SER A 9 24.60 10.46 5.28
C SER A 9 23.40 11.15 4.61
N GLU A 10 23.64 12.25 3.89
CA GLU A 10 22.62 12.93 3.10
C GLU A 10 22.02 12.00 2.03
N LEU A 11 22.87 11.33 1.26
CA LEU A 11 22.43 10.38 0.23
C LEU A 11 21.62 9.21 0.82
N GLU A 12 22.05 8.64 1.95
CA GLU A 12 21.29 7.58 2.62
C GLU A 12 19.90 8.06 3.05
N THR A 13 19.82 9.29 3.56
CA THR A 13 18.55 9.91 3.97
C THR A 13 17.65 10.10 2.75
N GLU A 14 18.16 10.66 1.66
CA GLU A 14 17.41 10.84 0.41
C GLU A 14 16.90 9.50 -0.15
N PHE A 15 17.74 8.47 -0.20
CA PHE A 15 17.32 7.15 -0.68
C PHE A 15 16.25 6.53 0.21
N ARG A 16 16.37 6.69 1.53
CA ARG A 16 15.38 6.22 2.50
C ARG A 16 14.04 6.94 2.31
N GLU A 17 14.06 8.25 2.20
CA GLU A 17 12.84 9.05 1.98
C GLU A 17 12.18 8.70 0.65
N GLN A 18 12.95 8.51 -0.42
CA GLN A 18 12.43 8.08 -1.71
C GLN A 18 11.81 6.69 -1.66
N ALA A 19 12.42 5.74 -0.95
CA ALA A 19 11.85 4.39 -0.79
C ALA A 19 10.51 4.43 -0.04
N ILE A 20 10.42 5.25 1.01
CA ILE A 20 9.18 5.46 1.77
C ILE A 20 8.11 6.10 0.89
N ALA A 21 8.45 7.16 0.16
CA ALA A 21 7.53 7.86 -0.73
C ALA A 21 6.97 6.93 -1.83
N ARG A 22 7.82 6.11 -2.45
CA ARG A 22 7.39 5.11 -3.45
C ARG A 22 6.45 4.09 -2.83
N HIS A 23 6.75 3.59 -1.63
CA HIS A 23 5.89 2.66 -0.93
C HIS A 23 4.50 3.28 -0.70
N TYR A 24 4.42 4.52 -0.21
CA TYR A 24 3.14 5.22 -0.03
C TYR A 24 2.38 5.48 -1.34
N GLN A 25 3.08 5.82 -2.43
CA GLN A 25 2.44 6.00 -3.74
C GLN A 25 1.78 4.72 -4.27
N GLN A 26 2.30 3.54 -3.90
CA GLN A 26 1.66 2.27 -4.25
C GLN A 26 0.36 2.01 -3.46
N PHE A 27 0.08 2.71 -2.35
CA PHE A 27 -1.18 2.55 -1.61
C PHE A 27 -2.34 3.35 -2.23
N ASP A 28 -2.09 4.19 -3.23
CA ASP A 28 -3.13 4.91 -3.99
C ASP A 28 -3.80 4.02 -5.07
N GLN A 29 -3.62 2.70 -4.97
CA GLN A 29 -4.31 1.74 -5.83
C GLN A 29 -5.80 1.75 -5.48
N THR A 30 -6.59 2.45 -6.30
CA THR A 30 -8.05 2.44 -6.30
C THR A 30 -8.55 1.00 -6.16
N GLY A 31 -9.19 0.68 -5.04
CA GLY A 31 -9.70 -0.66 -4.78
C GLY A 31 -10.76 -1.08 -5.77
N TYR A 32 -10.97 -2.39 -5.87
CA TYR A 32 -11.85 -2.95 -6.87
C TYR A 32 -13.33 -2.75 -6.51
N SER A 33 -14.18 -2.69 -7.53
CA SER A 33 -15.64 -2.70 -7.34
C SER A 33 -16.17 -4.10 -7.06
N HIS A 34 -15.49 -5.13 -7.53
CA HIS A 34 -15.86 -6.54 -7.36
C HIS A 34 -14.68 -7.32 -6.80
N CYS A 35 -14.97 -8.38 -6.06
CA CYS A 35 -13.97 -9.28 -5.49
C CYS A 35 -13.19 -9.98 -6.61
N GLU A 36 -11.87 -9.98 -6.53
CA GLU A 36 -11.01 -10.71 -7.49
C GLU A 36 -11.21 -12.24 -7.47
N ASP A 37 -11.69 -12.79 -6.34
CA ASP A 37 -11.74 -14.23 -6.09
C ASP A 37 -13.12 -14.84 -6.42
N CYS A 38 -14.20 -14.22 -5.91
CA CYS A 38 -15.57 -14.70 -6.12
C CYS A 38 -16.38 -13.87 -7.12
N GLY A 39 -15.90 -12.69 -7.53
CA GLY A 39 -16.63 -11.79 -8.43
C GLY A 39 -17.78 -11.00 -7.79
N ASP A 40 -18.11 -11.24 -6.51
CA ASP A 40 -19.17 -10.50 -5.82
C ASP A 40 -18.83 -9.01 -5.64
N PRO A 41 -19.84 -8.12 -5.62
CA PRO A 41 -19.62 -6.70 -5.35
C PRO A 41 -19.05 -6.49 -3.94
N ILE A 42 -17.92 -5.77 -3.84
CA ILE A 42 -17.33 -5.43 -2.53
C ILE A 42 -18.25 -4.42 -1.84
N PRO A 43 -18.74 -4.68 -0.61
CA PRO A 43 -19.67 -3.77 0.06
C PRO A 43 -19.07 -2.38 0.27
N SER A 44 -19.88 -1.35 0.06
CA SER A 44 -19.46 0.07 0.13
C SER A 44 -18.87 0.43 1.50
N ALA A 45 -19.42 -0.14 2.59
CA ALA A 45 -18.87 0.02 3.94
C ALA A 45 -17.39 -0.41 4.02
N ARG A 46 -17.01 -1.46 3.30
CA ARG A 46 -15.62 -1.94 3.27
C ARG A 46 -14.73 -1.05 2.41
N ARG A 47 -15.23 -0.57 1.26
CA ARG A 47 -14.50 0.40 0.42
C ARG A 47 -14.29 1.75 1.12
N ALA A 48 -15.23 2.15 1.98
CA ALA A 48 -15.12 3.38 2.77
C ALA A 48 -14.02 3.28 3.86
N ILE A 49 -13.85 2.11 4.48
CA ILE A 49 -12.82 1.88 5.50
C ILE A 49 -11.47 1.59 4.86
N MET A 50 -11.45 0.80 3.78
CA MET A 50 -10.24 0.37 3.09
C MET A 50 -10.43 0.59 1.58
N PRO A 51 -10.07 1.77 1.06
CA PRO A 51 -10.24 2.09 -0.35
C PRO A 51 -9.35 1.26 -1.27
N SER A 52 -8.30 0.61 -0.75
CA SER A 52 -7.41 -0.31 -1.48
C SER A 52 -7.86 -1.77 -1.46
N CYS A 53 -9.06 -2.06 -0.94
CA CYS A 53 -9.54 -3.42 -0.79
C CYS A 53 -9.78 -4.11 -2.14
N THR A 54 -9.24 -5.33 -2.32
CA THR A 54 -9.36 -6.11 -3.56
C THR A 54 -10.27 -7.34 -3.47
N ARG A 55 -10.65 -7.75 -2.25
CA ARG A 55 -11.45 -8.96 -1.97
C ARG A 55 -12.68 -8.66 -1.13
N CYS A 56 -13.74 -9.46 -1.26
CA CYS A 56 -14.92 -9.38 -0.39
C CYS A 56 -14.62 -9.87 1.04
N VAL A 57 -15.49 -9.53 2.01
CA VAL A 57 -15.28 -9.88 3.44
C VAL A 57 -15.12 -11.37 3.65
N ILE A 58 -15.87 -12.15 2.89
CA ILE A 58 -15.87 -13.61 2.94
C ILE A 58 -14.52 -14.15 2.44
N CYS A 59 -14.10 -13.81 1.23
CA CYS A 59 -12.82 -14.27 0.66
C CYS A 59 -11.61 -13.79 1.48
N GLN A 60 -11.69 -12.60 2.07
CA GLN A 60 -10.63 -12.13 2.98
C GLN A 60 -10.54 -13.00 4.23
N GLN A 61 -11.67 -13.26 4.89
CA GLN A 61 -11.71 -14.10 6.09
C GLN A 61 -11.27 -15.54 5.80
N LEU A 62 -11.57 -16.05 4.60
CA LEU A 62 -11.10 -17.36 4.17
C LEU A 62 -9.58 -17.41 3.94
N ALA A 63 -8.97 -16.32 3.48
CA ALA A 63 -7.53 -16.26 3.21
C ALA A 63 -6.68 -16.03 4.47
N GLU A 64 -7.23 -15.38 5.50
CA GLU A 64 -6.57 -15.12 6.79
C GLU A 64 -6.93 -16.14 7.88
N GLY A 65 -7.84 -17.08 7.58
CA GLY A 65 -8.32 -18.14 8.47
C GLY A 65 -7.48 -19.41 8.44
#